data_AF-A0A1V6GQ32-F1
#
_entry.id   AF-A0A1V6GQ32-F1
#
_cell.length_a   1.000
_cell.length_b   1.000
_cell.length_c   1.000
_cell.angle_alpha   90.00
_cell.angle_beta   90.00
_cell.angle_gamma   90.00
#
_symmetry.space_group_name_H-M   'P 1'
#
loop_
_entity.id
_entity.type
_entity.pdbx_description
1 polymer ?
#
loop_
_entity_poly.entity_id
_entity_poly.type
_entity_poly.pdbx_seq_one_letter_code
_entity_poly.pdbx_strand_id
1 'polypeptide(L)'
;MRKYICAFCLSAALLILFPAQGTTASLSISWNRNTESDLAGYKVYHGTRSGTFSTVVDVHNVTRYQIPNVQSGVTYYVAVSAYDRAGNESTRSQTQSVFVPAPTPPTSPADTTPPAGSLVINAGAASTSSNSVTLTLSAQDTGGTVTGMRVSNDGITYSSEVAYATSYRWTLSSGYGTKTVYVRFKDNSGNWMSSPAIDTIQFTATTPPEGSAVINPGGAGTPSEDKTTNEPADQAGQNEDLPLDDNVSPEPHTSIKPVIIFPEDNADNVPLTPVLESTSPSSEYNQAEWEISSDDGDLVLDLTTSSDPAELVVPDLILDPGVKYYCRVRFLDAQNKSTQWSDPLSFETIQVDPLDFNMNGIPDDQEMLIGEEIDLDGNGIIDLLQDDMKSLVTLVGEEYLSVRRSTNCKAIKRLTSFDPESIHTTDNKPADLPIGLLDFKLEVERPGDIAEVIVYLSNPAPEGSKWYFFDEMNGWKEYPYATFSPERTEVTLQLRDGDLNYGDSDGVANGIILDPCGIGVETDHTATLGVADGSKGPCFMSTSASDDAAARGALAGILFMVIWLLKKRESTKPL
;
A
#
# COMPACT_ATOMS: atom_id res chain seq x y z
N MET A 1 -43.14 26.80 11.66
CA MET A 1 -42.01 25.87 11.88
C MET A 1 -40.81 26.45 11.15
N ARG A 2 -39.68 26.66 11.81
CA ARG A 2 -38.39 26.77 11.10
C ARG A 2 -37.99 25.34 10.74
N LYS A 3 -37.71 25.08 9.46
CA LYS A 3 -36.97 23.88 9.07
C LYS A 3 -35.50 24.18 9.32
N TYR A 4 -34.75 23.22 9.84
CA TYR A 4 -33.29 23.28 9.79
C TYR A 4 -32.86 22.74 8.41
N ILE A 5 -31.88 23.38 7.80
CA ILE A 5 -31.23 22.91 6.56
C ILE A 5 -30.17 21.89 6.98
N CYS A 6 -30.10 20.73 6.33
CA CYS A 6 -29.11 19.72 6.70
C CYS A 6 -27.70 20.12 6.27
N ALA A 7 -26.69 19.68 7.02
CA ALA A 7 -25.28 19.79 6.64
C ALA A 7 -24.98 18.94 5.39
N PHE A 8 -23.89 19.27 4.68
CA PHE A 8 -23.51 18.63 3.42
C PHE A 8 -22.03 18.30 3.38
N CYS A 9 -21.72 17.05 3.02
CA CYS A 9 -20.37 16.62 2.67
C CYS A 9 -19.95 17.25 1.32
N LEU A 10 -18.70 17.75 1.25
CA LEU A 10 -18.10 18.17 -0.01
C LEU A 10 -17.57 16.93 -0.74
N SER A 11 -18.21 16.52 -1.84
CA SER A 11 -17.83 15.35 -2.62
C SER A 11 -16.74 15.68 -3.64
N ALA A 12 -15.48 15.51 -3.20
CA ALA A 12 -14.22 15.54 -3.95
C ALA A 12 -13.91 16.81 -4.77
N ALA A 13 -12.80 17.49 -4.42
CA ALA A 13 -12.24 18.59 -5.21
C ALA A 13 -11.34 18.07 -6.33
N LEU A 14 -11.92 17.56 -7.43
CA LEU A 14 -11.16 16.97 -8.53
C LEU A 14 -10.32 18.01 -9.31
N LEU A 15 -9.00 17.94 -9.14
CA LEU A 15 -8.03 18.76 -9.86
C LEU A 15 -7.91 18.33 -11.33
N ILE A 16 -8.54 19.08 -12.25
CA ILE A 16 -8.33 18.93 -13.70
C ILE A 16 -7.36 20.02 -14.18
N LEU A 17 -6.06 19.73 -14.14
CA LEU A 17 -5.04 20.55 -14.79
C LEU A 17 -5.10 20.36 -16.31
N PHE A 18 -5.47 21.42 -17.04
CA PHE A 18 -5.33 21.46 -18.50
C PHE A 18 -3.93 22.00 -18.88
N PRO A 19 -3.03 21.19 -19.48
CA PRO A 19 -1.75 21.67 -20.00
C PRO A 19 -1.94 22.42 -21.32
N ALA A 20 -2.54 23.60 -21.25
CA ALA A 20 -2.65 24.56 -22.36
C ALA A 20 -1.75 25.78 -22.08
N GLN A 21 -0.79 26.04 -22.98
CA GLN A 21 0.16 27.15 -22.81
C GLN A 21 -0.58 28.49 -22.79
N GLY A 22 -0.56 29.17 -21.64
CA GLY A 22 -1.11 30.53 -21.47
C GLY A 22 -2.46 30.63 -20.75
N THR A 23 -3.08 29.51 -20.31
CA THR A 23 -4.24 29.57 -19.39
C THR A 23 -3.79 29.41 -17.95
N THR A 24 -4.25 30.29 -17.07
CA THR A 24 -4.12 30.14 -15.60
C THR A 24 -4.84 28.89 -15.11
N ALA A 25 -4.28 28.24 -14.09
CA ALA A 25 -4.90 27.08 -13.45
C ALA A 25 -6.23 27.46 -12.77
N SER A 26 -7.12 26.48 -12.64
CA SER A 26 -8.39 26.61 -11.92
C SER A 26 -8.68 25.37 -11.06
N LEU A 27 -8.99 25.58 -9.79
CA LEU A 27 -9.43 24.50 -8.90
C LEU A 27 -10.92 24.27 -9.10
N SER A 28 -11.30 23.04 -9.45
CA SER A 28 -12.71 22.65 -9.64
C SER A 28 -13.23 21.97 -8.37
N ILE A 29 -14.42 22.39 -7.93
CA ILE A 29 -15.06 21.87 -6.71
C ILE A 29 -16.50 21.45 -6.99
N SER A 30 -16.94 20.39 -6.32
CA SER A 30 -18.29 19.81 -6.42
C SER A 30 -18.86 19.48 -5.05
N TRP A 31 -20.19 19.43 -4.97
CA TRP A 31 -20.91 19.01 -3.77
C TRP A 31 -22.20 18.29 -4.15
N ASN A 32 -22.72 17.51 -3.22
CA ASN A 32 -24.02 16.85 -3.37
C ASN A 32 -25.16 17.88 -3.34
N ARG A 33 -26.38 17.50 -3.75
CA ARG A 33 -27.53 18.42 -3.87
C ARG A 33 -28.51 18.30 -2.70
N ASN A 34 -28.80 19.41 -2.02
CA ASN A 34 -29.94 19.56 -1.09
C ASN A 34 -31.27 19.13 -1.74
N THR A 35 -32.13 18.48 -0.96
CA THR A 35 -33.43 17.94 -1.40
C THR A 35 -34.61 18.79 -0.92
N GLU A 36 -34.35 19.77 -0.06
CA GLU A 36 -35.31 20.68 0.54
C GLU A 36 -36.03 21.53 -0.53
N SER A 37 -37.37 21.51 -0.51
CA SER A 37 -38.20 22.18 -1.53
C SER A 37 -38.16 23.71 -1.49
N ASP A 38 -37.59 24.27 -0.41
CA ASP A 38 -37.37 25.70 -0.15
C ASP A 38 -36.00 26.20 -0.66
N LEU A 39 -35.10 25.31 -1.10
CA LEU A 39 -33.75 25.66 -1.56
C LEU A 39 -33.77 26.75 -2.65
N ALA A 40 -32.91 27.74 -2.50
CA ALA A 40 -32.67 28.79 -3.49
C ALA A 40 -31.30 28.64 -4.17
N GLY A 41 -30.22 28.43 -3.41
CA GLY A 41 -28.87 28.32 -3.97
C GLY A 41 -27.80 27.98 -2.92
N TYR A 42 -26.54 28.18 -3.29
CA TYR A 42 -25.36 27.93 -2.46
C TYR A 42 -24.38 29.10 -2.48
N LYS A 43 -23.56 29.20 -1.44
CA LYS A 43 -22.37 30.08 -1.42
C LYS A 43 -21.12 29.24 -1.24
N VAL A 44 -20.13 29.47 -2.11
CA VAL A 44 -18.78 28.94 -1.96
C VAL A 44 -17.96 29.91 -1.13
N TYR A 45 -17.29 29.39 -0.12
CA TYR A 45 -16.30 30.07 0.70
C TYR A 45 -14.92 29.53 0.31
N HIS A 46 -13.96 30.40 0.02
CA HIS A 46 -12.57 29.97 -0.22
C HIS A 46 -11.52 30.98 0.25
N GLY A 47 -10.32 30.47 0.57
CA GLY A 47 -9.16 31.25 1.00
C GLY A 47 -7.85 30.47 0.88
N THR A 48 -6.74 31.09 1.26
CA THR A 48 -5.38 30.49 1.23
C THR A 48 -4.73 30.51 2.63
N ARG A 49 -5.56 30.36 3.66
CA ARG A 49 -5.21 30.28 5.09
C ARG A 49 -6.25 29.40 5.78
N SER A 50 -5.81 28.53 6.69
CA SER A 50 -6.74 27.73 7.49
C SER A 50 -7.68 28.63 8.32
N GLY A 51 -8.87 28.12 8.63
CA GLY A 51 -9.98 28.84 9.28
C GLY A 51 -10.52 30.10 8.56
N THR A 52 -9.87 30.62 7.51
CA THR A 52 -10.08 31.98 7.01
C THR A 52 -10.45 32.05 5.53
N PHE A 53 -11.76 32.09 5.25
CA PHE A 53 -12.28 32.28 3.90
C PHE A 53 -12.25 33.76 3.47
N SER A 54 -11.19 34.15 2.76
CA SER A 54 -11.01 35.50 2.23
C SER A 54 -12.01 35.89 1.12
N THR A 55 -12.67 34.92 0.51
CA THR A 55 -13.57 35.12 -0.63
C THR A 55 -14.86 34.33 -0.44
N VAL A 56 -15.99 34.95 -0.80
CA VAL A 56 -17.33 34.34 -0.76
C VAL A 56 -18.02 34.60 -2.09
N VAL A 57 -18.54 33.55 -2.73
CA VAL A 57 -19.15 33.59 -4.06
C VAL A 57 -20.54 32.97 -4.00
N ASP A 58 -21.57 33.75 -4.31
CA ASP A 58 -22.92 33.20 -4.49
C ASP A 58 -23.04 32.53 -5.85
N VAL A 59 -23.04 31.20 -5.86
CA VAL A 59 -23.08 30.37 -7.07
C VAL A 59 -24.51 29.99 -7.46
N HIS A 60 -25.51 30.45 -6.70
CA HIS A 60 -26.93 30.17 -6.92
C HIS A 60 -27.20 28.65 -6.95
N ASN A 61 -28.18 28.17 -7.71
CA ASN A 61 -28.68 26.79 -7.65
C ASN A 61 -27.85 25.77 -8.47
N VAL A 62 -26.52 25.84 -8.36
CA VAL A 62 -25.56 24.89 -8.98
C VAL A 62 -24.92 24.00 -7.92
N THR A 63 -24.28 22.91 -8.33
CA THR A 63 -23.59 21.95 -7.44
C THR A 63 -22.12 21.75 -7.80
N ARG A 64 -21.54 22.75 -8.47
CA ARG A 64 -20.11 22.82 -8.82
C ARG A 64 -19.68 24.27 -9.04
N TYR A 65 -18.41 24.55 -8.80
CA TYR A 65 -17.78 25.84 -9.07
C TYR A 65 -16.33 25.64 -9.53
N GLN A 66 -15.73 26.66 -10.12
CA GLN A 66 -14.30 26.69 -10.44
C GLN A 66 -13.71 27.97 -9.89
N ILE A 67 -12.75 27.84 -8.97
CA ILE A 67 -11.95 28.95 -8.46
C ILE A 67 -10.92 29.30 -9.55
N PRO A 68 -10.99 30.49 -10.18
CA PRO A 68 -10.14 30.83 -11.30
C PRO A 68 -8.82 31.44 -10.83
N ASN A 69 -7.75 31.26 -11.61
CA ASN A 69 -6.43 31.82 -11.34
C ASN A 69 -5.81 31.35 -10.01
N VAL A 70 -5.95 30.05 -9.70
CA VAL A 70 -5.24 29.48 -8.56
C VAL A 70 -3.72 29.48 -8.81
N GLN A 71 -2.97 29.74 -7.75
CA GLN A 71 -1.52 29.86 -7.79
C GLN A 71 -0.87 28.51 -7.48
N SER A 72 0.09 28.10 -8.31
CA SER A 72 0.96 26.97 -8.01
C SER A 72 1.83 27.26 -6.79
N GLY A 73 2.04 26.24 -5.94
CA GLY A 73 2.72 26.36 -4.65
C GLY A 73 1.84 26.95 -3.54
N VAL A 74 0.50 26.83 -3.64
CA VAL A 74 -0.43 27.41 -2.66
C VAL A 74 -1.57 26.44 -2.33
N THR A 75 -1.85 26.27 -1.05
CA THR A 75 -3.00 25.53 -0.51
C THR A 75 -4.25 26.41 -0.50
N TYR A 76 -5.35 25.89 -1.04
CA TYR A 76 -6.66 26.53 -1.04
C TYR A 76 -7.61 25.78 -0.10
N TYR A 77 -8.17 26.50 0.87
CA TYR A 77 -9.18 26.00 1.81
C TYR A 77 -10.56 26.39 1.30
N VAL A 78 -11.49 25.45 1.25
CA VAL A 78 -12.82 25.61 0.64
C VAL A 78 -13.92 25.03 1.53
N ALA A 79 -15.06 25.72 1.62
CA ALA A 79 -16.30 25.20 2.21
C ALA A 79 -17.54 25.74 1.46
N VAL A 80 -18.71 25.13 1.65
CA VAL A 80 -19.96 25.51 0.96
C VAL A 80 -21.11 25.63 1.97
N SER A 81 -21.98 26.63 1.82
CA SER A 81 -23.28 26.69 2.51
C SER A 81 -24.44 26.64 1.50
N ALA A 82 -25.61 26.21 1.96
CA ALA A 82 -26.87 26.30 1.24
C ALA A 82 -27.74 27.43 1.80
N TYR A 83 -28.57 28.06 0.96
CA TYR A 83 -29.54 29.06 1.39
C TYR A 83 -30.93 28.85 0.78
N ASP A 84 -31.96 29.21 1.55
CA ASP A 84 -33.38 29.07 1.19
C ASP A 84 -33.95 30.32 0.50
N ARG A 85 -35.20 30.22 0.00
CA ARG A 85 -35.92 31.33 -0.66
C ARG A 85 -36.36 32.45 0.28
N ALA A 86 -36.18 32.31 1.60
CA ALA A 86 -36.39 33.37 2.58
C ALA A 86 -35.07 34.05 2.99
N GLY A 87 -33.92 33.57 2.50
CA GLY A 87 -32.59 34.10 2.81
C GLY A 87 -31.98 33.53 4.09
N ASN A 88 -32.53 32.44 4.65
CA ASN A 88 -31.86 31.70 5.72
C ASN A 88 -30.70 30.88 5.12
N GLU A 89 -29.58 30.82 5.82
CA GLU A 89 -28.36 30.12 5.39
C GLU A 89 -28.02 29.01 6.37
N SER A 90 -27.47 27.89 5.87
CA SER A 90 -27.04 26.76 6.67
C SER A 90 -25.71 27.01 7.39
N THR A 91 -25.34 26.11 8.30
CA THR A 91 -23.92 25.88 8.62
C THR A 91 -23.16 25.55 7.33
N ARG A 92 -21.86 25.86 7.26
CA ARG A 92 -21.01 25.42 6.15
C ARG A 92 -20.81 23.90 6.20
N SER A 93 -20.41 23.32 5.07
CA SER A 93 -19.75 22.01 5.02
C SER A 93 -18.49 22.02 5.90
N GLN A 94 -17.96 20.82 6.17
CA GLN A 94 -16.55 20.67 6.53
C GLN A 94 -15.65 21.47 5.58
N THR A 95 -14.55 22.00 6.10
CA THR A 95 -13.49 22.63 5.30
C THR A 95 -12.69 21.55 4.59
N GLN A 96 -12.34 21.78 3.33
CA GLN A 96 -11.47 20.89 2.55
C GLN A 96 -10.28 21.69 2.04
N SER A 97 -9.07 21.12 2.21
CA SER A 97 -7.82 21.69 1.74
C SER A 97 -7.48 21.13 0.34
N VAL A 98 -6.81 21.92 -0.50
CA VAL A 98 -6.24 21.44 -1.77
C VAL A 98 -4.94 22.20 -2.05
N PHE A 99 -3.81 21.50 -2.01
CA PHE A 99 -2.54 22.04 -2.52
C PHE A 99 -2.58 22.08 -4.05
N VAL A 100 -2.25 23.24 -4.64
CA VAL A 100 -2.05 23.37 -6.07
C VAL A 100 -0.55 23.24 -6.34
N PRO A 101 -0.05 22.11 -6.88
CA PRO A 101 1.38 21.86 -6.94
C PRO A 101 2.12 22.86 -7.84
N ALA A 102 3.42 23.04 -7.55
CA ALA A 102 4.35 23.66 -8.49
C ALA A 102 4.49 22.77 -9.74
N PRO A 103 4.55 23.34 -10.96
CA PRO A 103 4.86 22.55 -12.14
C PRO A 103 6.29 22.00 -12.01
N THR A 104 6.42 20.69 -11.84
CA THR A 104 7.71 20.03 -11.77
C THR A 104 8.49 20.24 -13.08
N PRO A 105 9.81 20.46 -13.03
CA PRO A 105 10.64 20.40 -14.23
C PRO A 105 10.46 19.02 -14.88
N PRO A 106 10.35 18.92 -16.22
CA PRO A 106 10.22 17.63 -16.87
C PRO A 106 11.48 16.79 -16.63
N THR A 107 11.35 15.74 -15.83
CA THR A 107 12.37 14.70 -15.71
C THR A 107 12.52 14.00 -17.06
N SER A 108 13.76 13.77 -17.47
CA SER A 108 14.01 12.87 -18.60
C SER A 108 13.56 11.46 -18.19
N PRO A 109 12.93 10.67 -19.09
CA PRO A 109 12.66 9.28 -18.81
C PRO A 109 13.98 8.56 -18.45
N ALA A 110 13.89 7.64 -17.48
CA ALA A 110 15.01 6.77 -17.13
C ALA A 110 15.38 5.89 -18.34
N ASP A 111 16.67 5.68 -18.52
CA ASP A 111 17.19 4.82 -19.58
C ASP A 111 17.07 3.35 -19.17
N THR A 112 16.19 2.64 -19.87
CA THR A 112 15.92 1.21 -19.72
C THR A 112 16.48 0.38 -20.88
N THR A 113 17.30 0.97 -21.76
CA THR A 113 17.85 0.26 -22.93
C THR A 113 19.12 -0.50 -22.55
N PRO A 114 19.17 -1.84 -22.65
CA PRO A 114 20.38 -2.57 -22.27
C PRO A 114 21.50 -2.44 -23.33
N PRO A 115 22.77 -2.37 -22.89
CA PRO A 115 23.90 -2.25 -23.81
C PRO A 115 24.04 -3.47 -24.72
N ALA A 116 24.62 -3.25 -25.91
CA ALA A 116 24.96 -4.29 -26.88
C ALA A 116 26.47 -4.46 -27.01
N GLY A 117 26.95 -5.65 -27.36
CA GLY A 117 28.38 -5.88 -27.48
C GLY A 117 28.80 -7.24 -28.00
N SER A 118 30.11 -7.41 -28.16
CA SER A 118 30.77 -8.58 -28.74
C SER A 118 32.05 -8.95 -28.01
N LEU A 119 32.48 -10.20 -28.25
CA LEU A 119 33.60 -10.88 -27.61
C LEU A 119 34.38 -11.63 -28.70
N VAL A 120 35.71 -11.56 -28.65
CA VAL A 120 36.61 -12.37 -29.50
C VAL A 120 37.81 -12.86 -28.67
N ILE A 121 38.05 -14.16 -28.62
CA ILE A 121 39.16 -14.80 -27.89
C ILE A 121 40.41 -14.83 -28.78
N ASN A 122 41.55 -14.37 -28.23
CA ASN A 122 42.87 -14.39 -28.88
C ASN A 122 42.85 -13.86 -30.34
N ALA A 123 42.08 -12.80 -30.60
CA ALA A 123 41.86 -12.22 -31.94
C ALA A 123 41.34 -13.21 -33.01
N GLY A 124 40.53 -14.21 -32.61
CA GLY A 124 39.90 -15.17 -33.51
C GLY A 124 40.77 -16.40 -33.80
N ALA A 125 41.78 -16.68 -32.97
CA ALA A 125 42.61 -17.87 -33.10
C ALA A 125 41.79 -19.15 -32.86
N ALA A 126 41.71 -20.03 -33.86
CA ALA A 126 40.92 -21.27 -33.79
C ALA A 126 41.33 -22.23 -32.66
N SER A 127 42.58 -22.15 -32.19
CA SER A 127 43.08 -22.95 -31.07
C SER A 127 44.09 -22.20 -30.20
N THR A 128 44.27 -22.67 -28.97
CA THR A 128 45.25 -22.19 -27.99
C THR A 128 45.89 -23.38 -27.26
N SER A 129 47.16 -23.25 -26.89
CA SER A 129 47.84 -24.14 -25.93
C SER A 129 48.05 -23.50 -24.56
N SER A 130 47.59 -22.25 -24.38
CA SER A 130 47.52 -21.55 -23.09
C SER A 130 46.10 -21.57 -22.55
N ASN A 131 45.95 -21.89 -21.26
CA ASN A 131 44.69 -21.75 -20.52
C ASN A 131 44.39 -20.29 -20.13
N SER A 132 45.37 -19.39 -20.17
CA SER A 132 45.16 -17.94 -20.07
C SER A 132 45.05 -17.34 -21.48
N VAL A 133 43.94 -16.68 -21.75
CA VAL A 133 43.61 -16.06 -23.04
C VAL A 133 43.41 -14.54 -22.89
N THR A 134 43.49 -13.83 -24.02
CA THR A 134 43.12 -12.41 -24.10
C THR A 134 41.78 -12.30 -24.80
N LEU A 135 40.80 -11.70 -24.14
CA LEU A 135 39.50 -11.35 -24.70
C LEU A 135 39.60 -9.96 -25.32
N THR A 136 39.19 -9.81 -26.57
CA THR A 136 38.94 -8.51 -27.22
C THR A 136 37.45 -8.22 -27.13
N LEU A 137 37.11 -7.06 -26.62
CA LEU A 137 35.76 -6.70 -26.20
C LEU A 137 35.33 -5.39 -26.86
N SER A 138 34.09 -5.33 -27.34
CA SER A 138 33.48 -4.12 -27.87
C SER A 138 32.05 -4.02 -27.35
N ALA A 139 31.73 -2.92 -26.70
CA ALA A 139 30.40 -2.63 -26.18
C ALA A 139 29.98 -1.21 -26.59
N GLN A 140 28.69 -1.04 -26.88
CA GLN A 140 28.05 0.23 -27.18
C GLN A 140 26.68 0.26 -26.51
N ASP A 141 26.21 1.46 -26.23
CA ASP A 141 24.87 1.67 -25.70
C ASP A 141 24.19 2.85 -26.40
N THR A 142 22.86 2.90 -26.34
CA THR A 142 22.04 3.93 -26.99
C THR A 142 21.38 4.93 -26.04
N GLY A 143 21.24 4.61 -24.75
CA GLY A 143 20.69 5.52 -23.74
C GLY A 143 21.77 6.32 -22.99
N GLY A 144 22.95 5.72 -22.80
CA GLY A 144 24.07 6.29 -22.07
C GLY A 144 25.44 5.74 -22.49
N THR A 145 26.19 5.21 -21.54
CA THR A 145 27.59 4.76 -21.72
C THR A 145 27.87 3.45 -20.98
N VAL A 146 28.64 2.56 -21.60
CA VAL A 146 29.04 1.28 -20.97
C VAL A 146 30.09 1.52 -19.87
N THR A 147 29.76 1.16 -18.63
CA THR A 147 30.62 1.37 -17.45
C THR A 147 31.24 0.07 -16.93
N GLY A 148 30.52 -1.04 -16.97
CA GLY A 148 30.87 -2.29 -16.29
C GLY A 148 30.86 -3.51 -17.21
N MET A 149 31.53 -4.58 -16.77
CA MET A 149 31.51 -5.88 -17.43
C MET A 149 31.70 -7.03 -16.43
N ARG A 150 31.23 -8.23 -16.79
CA ARG A 150 31.50 -9.48 -16.05
C ARG A 150 31.66 -10.67 -17.00
N VAL A 151 32.49 -11.64 -16.61
CA VAL A 151 32.96 -12.73 -17.47
C VAL A 151 32.66 -14.11 -16.86
N SER A 152 32.37 -15.11 -17.68
CA SER A 152 32.02 -16.47 -17.26
C SER A 152 32.58 -17.54 -18.21
N ASN A 153 32.77 -18.76 -17.69
CA ASN A 153 33.11 -19.98 -18.45
C ASN A 153 31.92 -20.95 -18.64
N ASP A 154 30.77 -20.70 -18.00
CA ASP A 154 29.58 -21.58 -18.02
C ASP A 154 28.28 -20.87 -18.45
N GLY A 155 28.29 -19.53 -18.52
CA GLY A 155 27.14 -18.69 -18.86
C GLY A 155 26.20 -18.37 -17.69
N ILE A 156 26.42 -18.99 -16.53
CA ILE A 156 25.58 -18.96 -15.32
C ILE A 156 26.32 -18.23 -14.19
N THR A 157 27.51 -18.73 -13.84
CA THR A 157 28.38 -18.19 -12.80
C THR A 157 29.31 -17.15 -13.42
N TYR A 158 29.10 -15.87 -13.11
CA TYR A 158 29.96 -14.78 -13.58
C TYR A 158 30.95 -14.36 -12.49
N SER A 159 32.05 -13.74 -12.91
CA SER A 159 32.91 -12.95 -12.04
C SER A 159 32.11 -11.83 -11.35
N SER A 160 32.66 -11.29 -10.26
CA SER A 160 32.35 -9.93 -9.82
C SER A 160 32.43 -8.94 -11.00
N GLU A 161 31.68 -7.85 -10.92
CA GLU A 161 31.79 -6.76 -11.88
C GLU A 161 33.19 -6.14 -11.85
N VAL A 162 33.70 -5.83 -13.03
CA VAL A 162 34.90 -4.99 -13.23
C VAL A 162 34.56 -3.87 -14.22
N ALA A 163 35.28 -2.76 -14.15
CA ALA A 163 35.10 -1.65 -15.10
C ALA A 163 35.28 -2.14 -16.54
N TYR A 164 34.47 -1.62 -17.47
CA TYR A 164 34.52 -1.98 -18.88
C TYR A 164 35.90 -1.67 -19.50
N ALA A 165 36.46 -2.65 -20.20
CA ALA A 165 37.70 -2.52 -20.94
C ALA A 165 37.61 -3.25 -22.28
N THR A 166 38.25 -2.71 -23.33
CA THR A 166 38.29 -3.31 -24.67
C THR A 166 39.21 -4.53 -24.79
N SER A 167 40.01 -4.81 -23.76
CA SER A 167 40.88 -5.98 -23.67
C SER A 167 40.93 -6.48 -22.23
N TYR A 168 40.71 -7.79 -22.03
CA TYR A 168 40.72 -8.42 -20.71
C TYR A 168 41.46 -9.76 -20.73
N ARG A 169 42.12 -10.14 -19.63
CA ARG A 169 42.76 -11.45 -19.50
C ARG A 169 41.85 -12.41 -18.75
N TRP A 170 41.61 -13.58 -19.32
CA TRP A 170 40.73 -14.59 -18.74
C TRP A 170 41.40 -15.96 -18.65
N THR A 171 40.90 -16.81 -17.77
CA THR A 171 41.36 -18.18 -17.57
C THR A 171 40.24 -19.15 -17.93
N LEU A 172 40.48 -19.98 -18.94
CA LEU A 172 39.53 -20.98 -19.43
C LEU A 172 39.31 -22.09 -18.38
N SER A 173 38.16 -22.76 -18.46
CA SER A 173 37.91 -23.96 -17.64
C SER A 173 38.93 -25.07 -17.90
N SER A 174 39.18 -25.91 -16.89
CA SER A 174 40.20 -26.97 -16.94
C SER A 174 39.89 -28.09 -17.95
N GLY A 175 40.93 -28.84 -18.35
CA GLY A 175 40.84 -29.89 -19.38
C GLY A 175 40.84 -29.35 -20.81
N TYR A 176 41.22 -30.19 -21.78
CA TYR A 176 41.31 -29.84 -23.20
C TYR A 176 39.96 -29.98 -23.92
N GLY A 177 39.87 -29.43 -25.14
CA GLY A 177 38.65 -29.39 -25.96
C GLY A 177 38.09 -27.98 -26.12
N THR A 178 36.88 -27.86 -26.68
CA THR A 178 36.24 -26.57 -26.96
C THR A 178 35.92 -25.84 -25.67
N LYS A 179 36.32 -24.58 -25.57
CA LYS A 179 36.06 -23.70 -24.45
C LYS A 179 35.21 -22.52 -24.89
N THR A 180 34.08 -22.31 -24.23
CA THR A 180 33.22 -21.14 -24.42
C THR A 180 33.54 -20.10 -23.36
N VAL A 181 33.54 -18.83 -23.73
CA VAL A 181 33.58 -17.70 -22.80
C VAL A 181 32.34 -16.84 -23.03
N TYR A 182 31.77 -16.33 -21.94
CA TYR A 182 30.58 -15.48 -21.94
C TYR A 182 30.93 -14.14 -21.29
N VAL A 183 30.46 -13.03 -21.86
CA VAL A 183 30.61 -11.68 -21.29
C VAL A 183 29.27 -10.97 -21.29
N ARG A 184 28.97 -10.27 -20.19
CA ARG A 184 27.91 -9.25 -20.13
C ARG A 184 28.53 -7.88 -19.85
N PHE A 185 27.96 -6.86 -20.46
CA PHE A 185 28.26 -5.44 -20.21
C PHE A 185 27.12 -4.78 -19.42
N LYS A 186 27.44 -3.69 -18.71
CA LYS A 186 26.50 -2.83 -17.98
C LYS A 186 26.70 -1.37 -18.38
N ASP A 187 25.63 -0.62 -18.55
CA ASP A 187 25.67 0.83 -18.81
C ASP A 187 25.88 1.66 -17.52
N ASN A 188 25.61 2.97 -17.59
CA ASN A 188 25.66 3.90 -16.45
C ASN A 188 24.32 3.98 -15.68
N SER A 189 23.24 3.52 -16.29
CA SER A 189 21.87 3.53 -15.80
C SER A 189 21.58 2.31 -14.90
N GLY A 190 22.35 1.25 -15.06
CA GLY A 190 22.28 -0.02 -14.32
C GLY A 190 21.95 -1.24 -15.19
N ASN A 191 21.53 -1.05 -16.45
CA ASN A 191 21.03 -2.15 -17.27
C ASN A 191 22.17 -3.08 -17.71
N TRP A 192 21.95 -4.39 -17.55
CA TRP A 192 22.85 -5.42 -18.03
C TRP A 192 22.38 -6.00 -19.36
N MET A 193 23.34 -6.38 -20.23
CA MET A 193 23.05 -7.19 -21.43
C MET A 193 22.05 -8.32 -21.14
N SER A 194 20.92 -8.34 -21.84
CA SER A 194 19.89 -9.37 -21.71
C SER A 194 20.41 -10.75 -22.15
N SER A 195 21.14 -10.80 -23.27
CA SER A 195 21.90 -11.97 -23.75
C SER A 195 23.41 -11.69 -23.68
N PRO A 196 24.25 -12.60 -23.16
CA PRO A 196 25.69 -12.41 -23.15
C PRO A 196 26.31 -12.48 -24.55
N ALA A 197 27.39 -11.74 -24.77
CA ALA A 197 28.30 -11.99 -25.88
C ALA A 197 29.06 -13.30 -25.65
N ILE A 198 29.20 -14.13 -26.69
CA ILE A 198 29.84 -15.45 -26.61
C ILE A 198 30.89 -15.64 -27.70
N ASP A 199 31.93 -16.41 -27.38
CA ASP A 199 32.92 -16.91 -28.36
C ASP A 199 33.53 -18.24 -27.87
N THR A 200 34.18 -18.99 -28.77
CA THR A 200 34.75 -20.31 -28.48
C THR A 200 36.16 -20.49 -29.02
N ILE A 201 37.01 -21.24 -28.30
CA ILE A 201 38.36 -21.61 -28.73
C ILE A 201 38.67 -23.08 -28.42
N GLN A 202 39.41 -23.76 -29.31
CA GLN A 202 39.88 -25.13 -29.06
C GLN A 202 41.13 -25.11 -28.17
N PHE A 203 41.02 -25.52 -26.90
CA PHE A 203 42.18 -25.62 -26.00
C PHE A 203 42.86 -26.99 -26.15
N THR A 204 44.12 -26.99 -26.59
CA THR A 204 44.90 -28.20 -26.94
C THR A 204 46.18 -28.33 -26.12
N ALA A 205 46.63 -29.56 -25.88
CA ALA A 205 47.95 -29.81 -25.30
C ALA A 205 49.08 -29.26 -26.20
N THR A 206 50.19 -28.83 -25.59
CA THR A 206 51.43 -28.53 -26.32
C THR A 206 52.05 -29.82 -26.84
N THR A 207 51.99 -30.06 -28.15
CA THR A 207 52.78 -31.12 -28.78
C THR A 207 54.27 -30.74 -28.76
N PRO A 208 55.17 -31.64 -28.33
CA PRO A 208 56.60 -31.48 -28.56
C PRO A 208 56.90 -31.48 -30.07
N PRO A 209 57.92 -30.74 -30.55
CA PRO A 209 58.33 -30.82 -31.96
C PRO A 209 58.86 -32.22 -32.28
N GLU A 210 58.37 -32.83 -33.35
CA GLU A 210 58.73 -34.20 -33.73
C GLU A 210 60.20 -34.30 -34.18
N GLY A 211 60.95 -35.20 -33.54
CA GLY A 211 62.31 -35.56 -33.95
C GLY A 211 62.31 -36.39 -35.23
N SER A 212 63.27 -36.15 -36.13
CA SER A 212 63.32 -36.79 -37.45
C SER A 212 63.43 -38.32 -37.38
N ALA A 213 62.77 -39.00 -38.33
CA ALA A 213 62.58 -40.45 -38.32
C ALA A 213 63.86 -41.28 -38.45
N VAL A 214 63.85 -42.46 -37.85
CA VAL A 214 64.73 -43.60 -38.19
C VAL A 214 63.85 -44.79 -38.60
N ILE A 215 64.00 -45.22 -39.85
CA ILE A 215 63.28 -46.35 -40.43
C ILE A 215 63.96 -47.69 -40.11
N ASN A 216 63.17 -48.71 -39.76
CA ASN A 216 63.57 -50.12 -39.75
C ASN A 216 62.35 -51.00 -40.13
N PRO A 217 62.45 -51.91 -41.11
CA PRO A 217 61.32 -52.74 -41.56
C PRO A 217 61.36 -54.19 -41.01
N GLY A 218 60.19 -54.80 -40.76
CA GLY A 218 60.07 -56.27 -40.66
C GLY A 218 58.85 -56.83 -39.90
N GLY A 219 58.07 -57.71 -40.56
CA GLY A 219 57.11 -58.67 -39.96
C GLY A 219 55.83 -58.09 -39.34
N ALA A 220 54.62 -58.16 -39.91
CA ALA A 220 53.82 -59.26 -40.49
C ALA A 220 53.00 -60.09 -39.47
N GLY A 221 51.67 -59.99 -39.55
CA GLY A 221 50.66 -60.72 -38.77
C GLY A 221 49.23 -60.26 -39.14
N THR A 222 48.24 -61.16 -39.11
CA THR A 222 46.89 -60.97 -39.71
C THR A 222 45.75 -60.93 -38.67
N PRO A 223 44.56 -60.37 -39.01
CA PRO A 223 43.45 -60.13 -38.07
C PRO A 223 42.47 -61.30 -37.90
N SER A 224 41.46 -61.14 -37.02
CA SER A 224 40.28 -62.01 -36.87
C SER A 224 39.02 -61.19 -36.54
N GLU A 225 37.85 -61.68 -36.94
CA GLU A 225 36.51 -61.12 -36.68
C GLU A 225 35.68 -62.00 -35.70
N ASP A 226 34.36 -61.76 -35.67
CA ASP A 226 33.21 -62.57 -35.19
C ASP A 226 32.73 -62.34 -33.72
N LYS A 227 31.44 -62.32 -33.31
CA LYS A 227 30.08 -61.92 -33.80
C LYS A 227 29.00 -62.70 -33.00
N THR A 228 27.69 -62.39 -33.17
CA THR A 228 26.46 -63.13 -32.73
C THR A 228 26.01 -62.92 -31.26
N THR A 229 24.76 -63.12 -30.76
CA THR A 229 23.33 -63.26 -31.22
C THR A 229 22.44 -63.32 -29.93
N ASN A 230 21.12 -63.07 -29.83
CA ASN A 230 20.04 -62.61 -30.74
C ASN A 230 18.84 -61.98 -29.96
N GLU A 231 17.81 -61.51 -30.69
CA GLU A 231 16.40 -61.26 -30.27
C GLU A 231 15.54 -62.58 -30.29
N PRO A 232 14.20 -62.65 -30.01
CA PRO A 232 13.14 -61.60 -30.04
C PRO A 232 12.08 -61.65 -28.89
N ALA A 233 10.91 -60.99 -29.08
CA ALA A 233 9.72 -61.01 -28.21
C ALA A 233 8.46 -61.58 -28.92
N ASP A 234 7.38 -61.86 -28.16
CA ASP A 234 5.99 -61.97 -28.68
C ASP A 234 4.92 -61.76 -27.56
N GLN A 235 3.63 -61.68 -27.91
CA GLN A 235 2.49 -61.34 -27.03
C GLN A 235 1.46 -62.47 -26.84
N ALA A 236 0.67 -62.38 -25.76
CA ALA A 236 -0.81 -62.53 -25.72
C ALA A 236 -1.30 -62.58 -24.26
N GLY A 237 -2.58 -62.24 -24.01
CA GLY A 237 -3.19 -62.30 -22.67
C GLY A 237 -4.65 -62.78 -22.69
N GLN A 238 -5.27 -62.87 -21.51
CA GLN A 238 -6.71 -63.03 -21.31
C GLN A 238 -7.11 -62.65 -19.86
N ASN A 239 -8.39 -62.33 -19.65
CA ASN A 239 -8.94 -61.86 -18.38
C ASN A 239 -9.63 -63.01 -17.63
N GLU A 240 -9.64 -62.96 -16.28
CA GLU A 240 -10.71 -63.56 -15.45
C GLU A 240 -11.11 -62.61 -14.30
N ASP A 241 -12.36 -62.74 -13.84
CA ASP A 241 -13.02 -61.86 -12.86
C ASP A 241 -12.40 -61.87 -11.45
N LEU A 242 -12.38 -60.69 -10.81
CA LEU A 242 -12.49 -60.51 -9.36
C LEU A 242 -13.34 -59.26 -9.05
N PRO A 243 -14.00 -59.17 -7.86
CA PRO A 243 -15.27 -58.47 -7.72
C PRO A 243 -15.18 -56.96 -7.45
N LEU A 244 -16.33 -56.31 -7.59
CA LEU A 244 -16.61 -54.95 -7.07
C LEU A 244 -16.37 -54.89 -5.56
N ASP A 245 -15.53 -53.96 -5.12
CA ASP A 245 -15.41 -53.53 -3.73
C ASP A 245 -16.01 -52.11 -3.61
N ASP A 246 -17.17 -51.99 -2.96
CA ASP A 246 -17.91 -50.74 -2.78
C ASP A 246 -17.24 -49.88 -1.68
N ASN A 247 -16.03 -49.39 -1.95
CA ASN A 247 -15.33 -48.49 -1.05
C ASN A 247 -14.56 -47.40 -1.82
N VAL A 248 -15.31 -46.55 -2.53
CA VAL A 248 -14.81 -45.23 -2.96
C VAL A 248 -14.60 -44.36 -1.72
N SER A 249 -13.42 -44.50 -1.11
CA SER A 249 -12.87 -43.44 -0.29
C SER A 249 -12.81 -42.18 -1.15
N PRO A 250 -13.32 -41.01 -0.69
CA PRO A 250 -13.22 -39.78 -1.47
C PRO A 250 -11.74 -39.48 -1.73
N GLU A 251 -11.43 -39.10 -2.97
CA GLU A 251 -10.05 -38.79 -3.33
C GLU A 251 -9.50 -37.67 -2.42
N PRO A 252 -8.23 -37.74 -1.99
CA PRO A 252 -7.65 -36.70 -1.15
C PRO A 252 -7.69 -35.39 -1.91
N HIS A 253 -8.43 -34.41 -1.38
CA HIS A 253 -8.66 -33.11 -2.02
C HIS A 253 -7.37 -32.58 -2.66
N THR A 254 -7.38 -32.40 -3.98
CA THR A 254 -6.26 -31.78 -4.71
C THR A 254 -5.93 -30.46 -4.04
N SER A 255 -4.69 -30.31 -3.56
CA SER A 255 -4.30 -29.18 -2.71
C SER A 255 -4.53 -27.88 -3.46
N ILE A 256 -5.58 -27.14 -3.06
CA ILE A 256 -5.97 -25.91 -3.74
C ILE A 256 -4.97 -24.84 -3.33
N LYS A 257 -4.50 -24.07 -4.30
CA LYS A 257 -3.55 -22.98 -4.12
C LYS A 257 -4.13 -21.71 -4.76
N PRO A 258 -4.40 -20.64 -3.99
CA PRO A 258 -4.88 -19.39 -4.53
C PRO A 258 -3.76 -18.62 -5.25
N VAL A 259 -4.15 -17.66 -6.08
CA VAL A 259 -3.25 -16.75 -6.80
C VAL A 259 -3.72 -15.33 -6.53
N ILE A 260 -2.81 -14.44 -6.16
CA ILE A 260 -3.08 -13.00 -6.07
C ILE A 260 -3.07 -12.42 -7.49
N ILE A 261 -4.07 -11.64 -7.84
CA ILE A 261 -4.34 -11.14 -9.20
C ILE A 261 -4.29 -9.62 -9.32
N PHE A 262 -4.35 -8.90 -8.20
CA PHE A 262 -4.11 -7.47 -8.12
C PHE A 262 -3.40 -7.14 -6.78
N PRO A 263 -2.38 -6.27 -6.75
CA PRO A 263 -1.65 -5.71 -7.91
C PRO A 263 -0.96 -6.81 -8.74
N GLU A 264 -0.39 -6.44 -9.90
CA GLU A 264 0.44 -7.37 -10.69
C GLU A 264 1.78 -7.65 -9.97
N ASP A 265 2.41 -8.81 -10.18
CA ASP A 265 3.67 -9.14 -9.51
C ASP A 265 4.85 -8.31 -10.04
N ASN A 266 5.58 -7.68 -9.12
CA ASN A 266 6.55 -6.61 -9.33
C ASN A 266 5.90 -5.33 -9.91
N ALA A 267 4.70 -4.98 -9.44
CA ALA A 267 4.12 -3.66 -9.70
C ALA A 267 4.83 -2.56 -8.89
N ASP A 268 5.16 -1.46 -9.56
CA ASP A 268 5.77 -0.27 -8.97
C ASP A 268 4.72 0.83 -8.71
N ASN A 269 4.98 1.71 -7.74
CA ASN A 269 4.11 2.85 -7.38
C ASN A 269 2.71 2.43 -6.89
N VAL A 270 2.64 1.32 -6.19
CA VAL A 270 1.41 0.88 -5.50
C VAL A 270 1.08 1.87 -4.36
N PRO A 271 -0.20 2.27 -4.15
CA PRO A 271 -0.58 3.12 -3.02
C PRO A 271 -0.16 2.55 -1.65
N LEU A 272 -0.26 3.35 -0.58
CA LEU A 272 -0.03 2.86 0.80
C LEU A 272 -1.23 2.07 1.36
N THR A 273 -2.42 2.27 0.79
CA THR A 273 -3.66 1.53 1.10
C THR A 273 -4.19 0.79 -0.16
N PRO A 274 -3.43 -0.15 -0.73
CA PRO A 274 -3.86 -0.89 -1.92
C PRO A 274 -4.99 -1.86 -1.59
N VAL A 275 -5.80 -2.14 -2.61
CA VAL A 275 -6.64 -3.35 -2.62
C VAL A 275 -5.79 -4.50 -3.13
N LEU A 276 -5.78 -5.63 -2.41
CA LEU A 276 -5.24 -6.90 -2.85
C LEU A 276 -6.41 -7.80 -3.28
N GLU A 277 -6.40 -8.32 -4.51
CA GLU A 277 -7.43 -9.25 -5.00
C GLU A 277 -6.83 -10.64 -5.24
N SER A 278 -7.60 -11.70 -4.99
CA SER A 278 -7.14 -13.08 -5.19
C SER A 278 -8.21 -14.01 -5.80
N THR A 279 -7.76 -15.13 -6.36
CA THR A 279 -8.66 -16.17 -6.88
C THR A 279 -9.34 -16.94 -5.75
N SER A 280 -10.62 -16.64 -5.48
CA SER A 280 -11.45 -17.43 -4.57
C SER A 280 -11.51 -18.91 -5.01
N PRO A 281 -11.24 -19.88 -4.10
CA PRO A 281 -11.19 -21.30 -4.45
C PRO A 281 -12.56 -21.97 -4.57
N SER A 282 -13.49 -21.69 -3.65
CA SER A 282 -14.91 -22.09 -3.70
C SER A 282 -15.68 -21.31 -2.63
N SER A 283 -17.01 -21.30 -2.71
CA SER A 283 -17.90 -20.71 -1.69
C SER A 283 -18.00 -21.49 -0.38
N GLU A 284 -17.21 -22.56 -0.20
CA GLU A 284 -17.08 -23.31 1.06
C GLU A 284 -16.01 -22.69 1.96
N TYR A 285 -15.09 -21.91 1.37
CA TYR A 285 -14.11 -21.11 2.08
C TYR A 285 -14.69 -19.72 2.34
N ASN A 286 -14.96 -19.41 3.61
CA ASN A 286 -15.65 -18.20 4.04
C ASN A 286 -14.75 -17.23 4.81
N GLN A 287 -13.46 -17.52 4.91
CA GLN A 287 -12.43 -16.72 5.55
C GLN A 287 -11.14 -16.77 4.72
N ALA A 288 -10.29 -15.75 4.84
CA ALA A 288 -8.92 -15.80 4.32
C ALA A 288 -7.95 -15.10 5.26
N GLU A 289 -6.83 -15.78 5.51
CA GLU A 289 -5.65 -15.23 6.20
C GLU A 289 -4.72 -14.62 5.15
N TRP A 290 -4.38 -13.35 5.35
CA TRP A 290 -3.48 -12.57 4.53
C TRP A 290 -2.24 -12.19 5.33
N GLU A 291 -1.07 -12.45 4.76
CA GLU A 291 0.22 -11.99 5.30
C GLU A 291 0.86 -10.99 4.35
N ILE A 292 1.48 -9.93 4.90
CA ILE A 292 2.37 -9.02 4.16
C ILE A 292 3.70 -8.92 4.92
N SER A 293 4.83 -9.02 4.22
CA SER A 293 6.18 -8.90 4.79
C SER A 293 7.07 -7.94 4.01
N SER A 294 8.07 -7.35 4.68
CA SER A 294 9.11 -6.50 4.08
C SER A 294 10.11 -7.29 3.22
N ASP A 295 11.01 -6.60 2.50
CA ASP A 295 12.11 -7.23 1.73
C ASP A 295 13.17 -7.90 2.63
N ASP A 296 13.30 -7.49 3.90
CA ASP A 296 14.08 -8.21 4.93
C ASP A 296 13.36 -9.48 5.44
N GLY A 297 12.06 -9.63 5.18
CA GLY A 297 11.24 -10.79 5.52
C GLY A 297 10.48 -10.70 6.85
N ASP A 298 10.51 -9.54 7.51
CA ASP A 298 9.71 -9.28 8.72
C ASP A 298 8.23 -9.06 8.36
N LEU A 299 7.33 -9.58 9.19
CA LEU A 299 5.89 -9.60 8.96
C LEU A 299 5.24 -8.28 9.41
N VAL A 300 4.60 -7.55 8.51
CA VAL A 300 3.95 -6.24 8.77
C VAL A 300 2.42 -6.29 8.75
N LEU A 301 1.83 -7.45 8.45
CA LEU A 301 0.39 -7.72 8.58
C LEU A 301 0.16 -9.23 8.67
N ASP A 302 -0.73 -9.67 9.59
CA ASP A 302 -1.31 -11.02 9.64
C ASP A 302 -2.80 -10.90 10.00
N LEU A 303 -3.68 -10.95 8.99
CA LEU A 303 -5.09 -10.58 9.14
C LEU A 303 -6.04 -11.65 8.58
N THR A 304 -7.01 -12.07 9.41
CA THR A 304 -8.11 -12.96 8.98
C THR A 304 -9.34 -12.16 8.56
N THR A 305 -9.61 -12.14 7.27
CA THR A 305 -10.82 -11.54 6.65
C THR A 305 -11.98 -12.54 6.59
N SER A 306 -13.23 -12.06 6.63
CA SER A 306 -14.43 -12.92 6.60
C SER A 306 -15.68 -12.33 5.91
N SER A 307 -15.66 -11.03 5.58
CA SER A 307 -16.73 -10.31 4.88
C SER A 307 -16.67 -10.51 3.37
N ASP A 308 -15.50 -10.24 2.77
CA ASP A 308 -15.11 -10.70 1.45
C ASP A 308 -13.70 -11.30 1.52
N PRO A 309 -13.55 -12.64 1.65
CA PRO A 309 -12.25 -13.25 1.84
C PRO A 309 -11.37 -13.25 0.57
N ALA A 310 -11.89 -12.81 -0.59
CA ALA A 310 -11.09 -12.72 -1.82
C ALA A 310 -10.37 -11.38 -2.00
N GLU A 311 -10.77 -10.36 -1.23
CA GLU A 311 -10.30 -8.98 -1.32
C GLU A 311 -9.78 -8.50 0.05
N LEU A 312 -8.66 -7.78 0.07
CA LEU A 312 -8.15 -7.09 1.24
C LEU A 312 -7.79 -5.65 0.87
N VAL A 313 -8.51 -4.67 1.43
CA VAL A 313 -8.00 -3.31 1.51
C VAL A 313 -6.94 -3.30 2.62
N VAL A 314 -5.68 -3.05 2.29
CA VAL A 314 -4.63 -2.96 3.31
C VAL A 314 -4.88 -1.70 4.15
N PRO A 315 -4.91 -1.80 5.50
CA PRO A 315 -5.11 -0.65 6.38
C PRO A 315 -4.07 0.46 6.17
N ASP A 316 -4.41 1.70 6.52
CA ASP A 316 -3.44 2.81 6.53
C ASP A 316 -2.32 2.54 7.55
N LEU A 317 -1.21 3.26 7.41
CA LEU A 317 0.02 3.16 8.20
C LEU A 317 0.78 1.81 8.14
N ILE A 318 0.17 0.70 7.70
CA ILE A 318 0.84 -0.61 7.53
C ILE A 318 2.04 -0.49 6.56
N LEU A 319 1.83 0.13 5.40
CA LEU A 319 2.85 0.26 4.36
C LEU A 319 3.57 1.61 4.43
N ASP A 320 4.89 1.59 4.27
CA ASP A 320 5.74 2.78 4.18
C ASP A 320 6.05 3.14 2.71
N PRO A 321 6.26 4.44 2.39
CA PRO A 321 6.59 4.88 1.03
C PRO A 321 8.01 4.49 0.59
N GLY A 322 8.15 4.07 -0.67
CA GLY A 322 9.42 3.66 -1.27
C GLY A 322 9.96 2.32 -0.76
N VAL A 323 9.08 1.42 -0.30
CA VAL A 323 9.44 0.11 0.27
C VAL A 323 8.85 -1.02 -0.58
N LYS A 324 9.65 -2.08 -0.77
CA LYS A 324 9.20 -3.32 -1.41
C LYS A 324 8.61 -4.28 -0.37
N TYR A 325 7.44 -4.82 -0.69
CA TYR A 325 6.70 -5.79 0.12
C TYR A 325 6.40 -7.08 -0.67
N TYR A 326 6.11 -8.14 0.07
CA TYR A 326 5.67 -9.45 -0.43
C TYR A 326 4.39 -9.83 0.32
N CYS A 327 3.32 -10.15 -0.42
CA CYS A 327 2.06 -10.60 0.16
C CYS A 327 1.73 -12.04 -0.23
N ARG A 328 1.02 -12.76 0.66
CA ARG A 328 0.48 -14.10 0.41
C ARG A 328 -0.87 -14.29 1.08
N VAL A 329 -1.69 -15.16 0.51
CA VAL A 329 -3.05 -15.46 1.01
C VAL A 329 -3.29 -16.97 1.12
N ARG A 330 -4.05 -17.39 2.14
CA ARG A 330 -4.69 -18.72 2.19
C ARG A 330 -6.12 -18.60 2.69
N PHE A 331 -6.99 -19.44 2.13
CA PHE A 331 -8.42 -19.46 2.44
C PHE A 331 -8.72 -20.53 3.49
N LEU A 332 -9.73 -20.31 4.34
CA LEU A 332 -10.18 -21.24 5.37
C LEU A 332 -11.67 -21.54 5.23
N ASP A 333 -12.03 -22.81 5.42
CA ASP A 333 -13.42 -23.24 5.52
C ASP A 333 -14.01 -23.00 6.92
N ALA A 334 -15.32 -23.23 7.08
CA ALA A 334 -16.02 -23.09 8.36
C ALA A 334 -15.63 -24.17 9.41
N GLN A 335 -14.57 -24.95 9.18
CA GLN A 335 -13.92 -25.85 10.14
C GLN A 335 -12.44 -25.47 10.38
N ASN A 336 -12.02 -24.29 9.91
CA ASN A 336 -10.66 -23.75 9.94
C ASN A 336 -9.62 -24.65 9.25
N LYS A 337 -10.04 -25.45 8.26
CA LYS A 337 -9.13 -26.18 7.38
C LYS A 337 -8.75 -25.28 6.21
N SER A 338 -7.45 -25.04 6.04
CA SER A 338 -6.93 -24.09 5.06
C SER A 338 -6.62 -24.69 3.69
N THR A 339 -6.55 -23.83 2.67
CA THR A 339 -5.84 -24.09 1.41
C THR A 339 -4.31 -24.10 1.64
N GLN A 340 -3.54 -24.36 0.58
CA GLN A 340 -2.16 -23.90 0.57
C GLN A 340 -2.11 -22.36 0.57
N TRP A 341 -0.99 -21.80 1.03
CA TRP A 341 -0.60 -20.43 0.71
C TRP A 341 -0.45 -20.26 -0.80
N SER A 342 -0.77 -19.08 -1.31
CA SER A 342 -0.36 -18.64 -2.66
C SER A 342 1.15 -18.71 -2.84
N ASP A 343 1.62 -18.57 -4.09
CA ASP A 343 2.99 -18.04 -4.25
C ASP A 343 3.00 -16.59 -3.73
N PRO A 344 4.12 -16.12 -3.14
CA PRO A 344 4.23 -14.73 -2.73
C PRO A 344 4.22 -13.83 -3.97
N LEU A 345 3.35 -12.82 -3.97
CA LEU A 345 3.35 -11.74 -4.94
C LEU A 345 4.10 -10.55 -4.34
N SER A 346 4.84 -9.80 -5.15
CA SER A 346 5.63 -8.67 -4.66
C SER A 346 5.27 -7.34 -5.34
N PHE A 347 5.45 -6.23 -4.63
CA PHE A 347 5.20 -4.88 -5.17
C PHE A 347 6.03 -3.82 -4.43
N GLU A 348 6.25 -2.67 -5.07
CA GLU A 348 6.92 -1.50 -4.48
C GLU A 348 5.95 -0.32 -4.37
N THR A 349 5.94 0.32 -3.19
CA THR A 349 5.02 1.43 -2.91
C THR A 349 5.40 2.74 -3.62
N ILE A 350 4.45 3.69 -3.64
CA ILE A 350 4.72 5.08 -4.02
C ILE A 350 5.89 5.65 -3.21
N GLN A 351 6.79 6.36 -3.87
CA GLN A 351 8.08 6.81 -3.30
C GLN A 351 7.96 7.95 -2.26
N VAL A 352 6.81 8.61 -2.20
CA VAL A 352 6.48 9.74 -1.31
C VAL A 352 5.00 9.63 -0.96
N ASP A 353 4.63 9.95 0.28
CA ASP A 353 3.23 10.03 0.68
C ASP A 353 2.58 11.30 0.07
N PRO A 354 1.43 11.21 -0.63
CA PRO A 354 0.73 12.38 -1.17
C PRO A 354 0.10 13.31 -0.10
N LEU A 355 0.09 12.89 1.16
CA LEU A 355 -0.37 13.65 2.31
C LEU A 355 0.79 14.23 3.14
N ASP A 356 1.96 13.59 3.18
CA ASP A 356 3.19 14.05 3.85
C ASP A 356 4.32 14.16 2.82
N PHE A 357 4.40 15.32 2.15
CA PHE A 357 5.36 15.55 1.06
C PHE A 357 6.78 15.77 1.57
N ASN A 358 6.95 16.12 2.84
CA ASN A 358 8.25 16.39 3.44
C ASN A 358 8.80 15.20 4.25
N MET A 359 8.00 14.15 4.40
CA MET A 359 8.31 12.85 5.02
C MET A 359 8.71 12.96 6.49
N ASN A 360 8.06 13.87 7.24
CA ASN A 360 8.33 14.04 8.67
C ASN A 360 7.41 13.22 9.58
N GLY A 361 6.34 12.62 9.04
CA GLY A 361 5.36 11.85 9.79
C GLY A 361 4.12 12.61 10.24
N ILE A 362 3.88 13.83 9.76
CA ILE A 362 2.64 14.60 9.91
C ILE A 362 2.13 14.97 8.51
N PRO A 363 0.83 14.82 8.20
CA PRO A 363 0.28 15.32 6.93
C PRO A 363 0.43 16.85 6.78
N ASP A 364 0.84 17.31 5.59
CA ASP A 364 1.05 18.70 5.16
C ASP A 364 -0.12 19.65 5.51
N ASP A 365 -1.36 19.14 5.63
CA ASP A 365 -2.54 19.95 5.99
C ASP A 365 -2.95 19.92 7.47
N GLN A 366 -2.27 19.10 8.26
CA GLN A 366 -2.34 19.00 9.73
C GLN A 366 -1.09 19.60 10.40
N GLU A 367 -0.05 19.90 9.62
CA GLU A 367 1.17 20.54 10.11
C GLU A 367 0.93 21.87 10.82
N MET A 368 1.71 22.07 11.89
CA MET A 368 1.82 23.35 12.56
C MET A 368 2.51 24.40 11.68
N LEU A 369 1.92 25.60 11.58
CA LEU A 369 2.55 26.70 10.84
C LEU A 369 3.82 27.20 11.55
N ILE A 370 4.90 27.34 10.78
CA ILE A 370 6.19 27.88 11.25
C ILE A 370 5.99 29.29 11.81
N GLY A 371 6.01 29.40 13.14
CA GLY A 371 5.81 30.66 13.88
C GLY A 371 4.84 30.58 15.05
N GLU A 372 4.09 29.49 15.20
CA GLU A 372 3.32 29.21 16.42
C GLU A 372 4.26 28.76 17.55
N GLU A 373 4.43 29.60 18.59
CA GLU A 373 5.32 29.35 19.74
C GLU A 373 4.63 28.45 20.79
N ILE A 374 4.25 27.22 20.39
CA ILE A 374 3.55 26.26 21.26
C ILE A 374 4.53 25.44 22.10
N ASP A 375 4.28 25.43 23.41
CA ASP A 375 5.01 24.76 24.49
C ASP A 375 3.92 24.13 25.39
N LEU A 376 3.41 22.94 25.01
CA LEU A 376 2.29 22.30 25.73
C LEU A 376 2.75 21.55 26.98
N ASP A 377 4.01 21.11 27.03
CA ASP A 377 4.57 20.48 28.23
C ASP A 377 5.09 21.48 29.28
N GLY A 378 5.14 22.77 28.92
CA GLY A 378 5.51 23.88 29.80
C GLY A 378 7.00 23.90 30.16
N ASN A 379 7.87 23.22 29.41
CA ASN A 379 9.29 23.10 29.72
C ASN A 379 10.12 24.33 29.30
N GLY A 380 9.56 25.21 28.46
CA GLY A 380 10.22 26.42 27.95
C GLY A 380 10.91 26.25 26.59
N ILE A 381 10.67 25.13 25.90
CA ILE A 381 11.11 24.83 24.54
C ILE A 381 9.87 24.57 23.69
N ILE A 382 9.77 25.23 22.53
CA ILE A 382 8.65 25.01 21.60
C ILE A 382 8.63 23.55 21.15
N ASP A 383 7.48 22.88 21.25
CA ASP A 383 7.30 21.43 21.00
C ASP A 383 7.89 20.99 19.64
N LEU A 384 7.70 21.82 18.60
CA LEU A 384 8.22 21.63 17.24
C LEU A 384 9.76 21.64 17.12
N LEU A 385 10.47 21.96 18.20
CA LEU A 385 11.94 21.97 18.26
C LEU A 385 12.49 20.80 19.11
N GLN A 386 11.63 19.91 19.63
CA GLN A 386 12.00 18.77 20.47
C GLN A 386 12.04 17.47 19.63
N ASP A 387 13.13 16.70 19.70
CA ASP A 387 13.39 15.54 18.82
C ASP A 387 12.77 14.22 19.32
N ASP A 388 12.08 14.26 20.47
CA ASP A 388 11.22 13.22 21.00
C ASP A 388 9.72 13.56 20.85
N MET A 389 9.37 14.66 20.18
CA MET A 389 8.00 15.12 19.99
C MET A 389 7.54 15.15 18.52
N LYS A 390 6.22 15.06 18.33
CA LYS A 390 5.51 15.53 17.13
C LYS A 390 4.31 16.38 17.55
N SER A 391 3.91 17.36 16.73
CA SER A 391 2.76 18.22 16.99
C SER A 391 1.92 18.43 15.73
N LEU A 392 0.60 18.42 15.87
CA LEU A 392 -0.35 18.66 14.78
C LEU A 392 -1.55 19.52 15.22
N VAL A 393 -2.34 19.94 14.22
CA VAL A 393 -3.68 20.49 14.39
C VAL A 393 -4.70 19.38 14.15
N THR A 394 -5.64 19.17 15.08
CA THR A 394 -6.66 18.11 14.94
C THR A 394 -7.73 18.47 13.92
N LEU A 395 -8.16 17.51 13.10
CA LEU A 395 -9.22 17.74 12.10
C LEU A 395 -10.60 17.99 12.73
N VAL A 396 -10.80 17.51 13.94
CA VAL A 396 -11.99 17.72 14.76
C VAL A 396 -11.59 18.51 16.00
N GLY A 397 -12.38 19.52 16.36
CA GLY A 397 -12.08 20.47 17.44
C GLY A 397 -11.23 21.67 17.04
N GLU A 398 -10.43 21.58 15.96
CA GLU A 398 -9.41 22.57 15.57
C GLU A 398 -8.41 22.85 16.72
N GLU A 399 -8.07 21.82 17.51
CA GLU A 399 -7.17 21.93 18.67
C GLU A 399 -5.71 21.65 18.30
N TYR A 400 -4.78 22.21 19.06
CA TYR A 400 -3.37 21.85 18.99
C TYR A 400 -3.09 20.66 19.91
N LEU A 401 -2.30 19.72 19.41
CA LEU A 401 -1.95 18.49 20.12
C LEU A 401 -0.50 18.11 19.85
N SER A 402 0.22 17.76 20.91
CA SER A 402 1.61 17.31 20.84
C SER A 402 1.76 15.93 21.48
N VAL A 403 2.65 15.09 20.96
CA VAL A 403 2.92 13.75 21.47
C VAL A 403 4.41 13.62 21.71
N ARG A 404 4.81 13.35 22.96
CA ARG A 404 6.20 13.03 23.32
C ARG A 404 6.36 11.53 23.55
N ARG A 405 7.45 10.94 23.06
CA ARG A 405 7.81 9.54 23.32
C ARG A 405 8.66 9.39 24.59
N SER A 406 8.33 8.42 25.45
CA SER A 406 9.24 7.99 26.52
C SER A 406 10.39 7.16 25.95
N THR A 407 11.46 6.95 26.72
CA THR A 407 12.73 6.32 26.26
C THR A 407 12.63 4.86 25.81
N ASN A 408 11.47 4.22 26.00
CA ASN A 408 11.12 2.88 25.53
C ASN A 408 10.44 2.89 24.14
N CYS A 409 10.03 4.05 23.64
CA CYS A 409 9.62 4.25 22.26
C CYS A 409 10.78 4.88 21.46
N LYS A 410 11.24 4.15 20.44
CA LYS A 410 12.43 4.47 19.63
C LYS A 410 12.15 5.66 18.72
N ALA A 411 10.98 5.69 18.07
CA ALA A 411 10.51 6.83 17.30
C ALA A 411 8.98 6.88 17.23
N ILE A 412 8.43 8.09 17.14
CA ILE A 412 7.11 8.30 16.52
C ILE A 412 7.39 8.36 15.02
N LYS A 413 6.96 7.38 14.23
CA LYS A 413 7.09 7.39 12.76
C LYS A 413 6.08 8.36 12.16
N ARG A 414 4.80 8.14 12.45
CA ARG A 414 3.68 8.98 11.98
C ARG A 414 2.70 9.27 13.12
N LEU A 415 2.08 10.44 13.06
CA LEU A 415 0.97 10.86 13.89
C LEU A 415 -0.02 11.59 12.96
N THR A 416 -1.25 11.09 12.88
CA THR A 416 -2.31 11.62 12.00
C THR A 416 -3.54 11.91 12.84
N SER A 417 -4.29 12.97 12.56
CA SER A 417 -5.65 13.16 13.07
C SER A 417 -6.67 12.80 11.99
N PHE A 418 -7.78 12.15 12.36
CA PHE A 418 -8.86 11.84 11.42
C PHE A 418 -10.26 11.99 12.01
N ASP A 419 -11.23 12.22 11.12
CA ASP A 419 -12.63 12.43 11.47
C ASP A 419 -13.39 11.09 11.62
N PRO A 420 -13.89 10.76 12.82
CA PRO A 420 -14.63 9.54 13.07
C PRO A 420 -16.06 9.54 12.49
N GLU A 421 -16.54 10.58 11.79
CA GLU A 421 -17.75 10.49 10.94
C GLU A 421 -17.58 9.47 9.79
N SER A 422 -16.34 9.22 9.36
CA SER A 422 -15.98 8.16 8.41
C SER A 422 -16.33 6.75 8.91
N ILE A 423 -16.17 6.50 10.23
CA ILE A 423 -16.43 5.21 10.85
C ILE A 423 -17.93 5.00 11.04
N HIS A 424 -18.52 4.18 10.17
CA HIS A 424 -19.93 3.79 10.20
C HIS A 424 -20.27 2.78 11.31
N THR A 425 -19.26 2.10 11.88
CA THR A 425 -19.44 1.16 13.01
C THR A 425 -19.84 1.91 14.29
N THR A 426 -21.04 1.65 14.79
CA THR A 426 -21.62 2.30 15.99
C THR A 426 -21.42 1.52 17.29
N ASP A 427 -20.97 0.27 17.22
CA ASP A 427 -20.96 -0.62 18.38
C ASP A 427 -19.95 -0.15 19.43
N ASN A 428 -20.48 0.17 20.62
CA ASN A 428 -19.80 0.84 21.74
C ASN A 428 -19.19 2.22 21.43
N LYS A 429 -19.53 2.86 20.30
CA LYS A 429 -18.99 4.17 19.91
C LYS A 429 -19.28 5.23 20.99
N PRO A 430 -18.28 6.02 21.44
CA PRO A 430 -18.50 7.15 22.32
C PRO A 430 -19.53 8.13 21.73
N ALA A 431 -20.28 8.81 22.60
CA ALA A 431 -21.33 9.72 22.16
C ALA A 431 -20.79 11.06 21.63
N ASP A 432 -19.58 11.42 22.05
CA ASP A 432 -18.80 12.55 21.53
C ASP A 432 -17.29 12.17 21.51
N LEU A 433 -16.57 12.73 20.56
CA LEU A 433 -15.14 12.51 20.27
C LEU A 433 -14.50 13.89 20.01
N PRO A 434 -14.29 14.72 21.05
CA PRO A 434 -14.05 16.17 20.93
C PRO A 434 -12.84 16.58 20.09
N ILE A 435 -11.81 15.73 20.01
CA ILE A 435 -10.60 15.94 19.19
C ILE A 435 -10.53 14.99 17.96
N GLY A 436 -11.61 14.26 17.69
CA GLY A 436 -11.65 13.20 16.69
C GLY A 436 -10.89 11.95 17.14
N LEU A 437 -10.21 11.31 16.20
CA LEU A 437 -9.22 10.26 16.48
C LEU A 437 -7.81 10.73 16.07
N LEU A 438 -6.83 10.11 16.72
CA LEU A 438 -5.41 10.16 16.41
C LEU A 438 -5.00 8.76 15.95
N ASP A 439 -4.15 8.69 14.94
CA ASP A 439 -3.58 7.44 14.45
C ASP A 439 -2.05 7.51 14.55
N PHE A 440 -1.49 6.62 15.36
CA PHE A 440 -0.07 6.58 15.69
C PHE A 440 0.59 5.43 14.92
N LYS A 441 1.72 5.71 14.25
CA LYS A 441 2.72 4.67 13.92
C LYS A 441 3.93 4.89 14.82
N LEU A 442 4.10 4.05 15.83
CA LEU A 442 5.28 4.08 16.71
C LEU A 442 6.28 3.01 16.28
N GLU A 443 7.54 3.19 16.67
CA GLU A 443 8.59 2.20 16.55
C GLU A 443 9.17 1.91 17.94
N VAL A 444 9.37 0.65 18.27
CA VAL A 444 10.03 0.19 19.51
C VAL A 444 11.41 -0.40 19.21
N GLU A 445 12.19 -0.68 20.26
CA GLU A 445 13.53 -1.25 20.11
C GLU A 445 13.52 -2.72 19.67
N ARG A 446 12.46 -3.49 19.96
CA ARG A 446 12.30 -4.90 19.58
C ARG A 446 10.83 -5.32 19.44
N PRO A 447 10.53 -6.29 18.55
CA PRO A 447 9.30 -7.08 18.55
C PRO A 447 8.83 -7.49 19.95
N GLY A 448 7.65 -7.00 20.35
CA GLY A 448 6.98 -7.27 21.62
C GLY A 448 7.30 -6.30 22.78
N ASP A 449 8.10 -5.25 22.56
CA ASP A 449 8.38 -4.23 23.59
C ASP A 449 7.17 -3.30 23.83
N ILE A 450 7.12 -2.69 25.01
CA ILE A 450 6.08 -1.70 25.37
C ILE A 450 6.59 -0.30 25.01
N ALA A 451 5.86 0.43 24.17
CA ALA A 451 6.01 1.87 24.00
C ALA A 451 5.29 2.63 25.12
N GLU A 452 5.78 3.81 25.48
CA GLU A 452 5.03 4.77 26.29
C GLU A 452 5.11 6.13 25.61
N VAL A 453 3.97 6.80 25.51
CA VAL A 453 3.85 8.14 24.91
C VAL A 453 2.99 9.02 25.82
N ILE A 454 3.24 10.32 25.78
CA ILE A 454 2.50 11.33 26.54
C ILE A 454 1.89 12.29 25.52
N VAL A 455 0.56 12.27 25.45
CA VAL A 455 -0.26 13.16 24.64
C VAL A 455 -0.55 14.43 25.44
N TYR A 456 -0.17 15.56 24.88
CA TYR A 456 -0.34 16.91 25.39
C TYR A 456 -1.45 17.61 24.63
N LEU A 457 -2.41 18.17 25.36
CA LEU A 457 -3.65 18.76 24.85
C LEU A 457 -3.67 20.27 25.11
N SER A 458 -3.97 21.08 24.09
CA SER A 458 -4.11 22.52 24.26
C SER A 458 -5.32 22.95 25.11
N ASN A 459 -6.33 22.10 25.26
CA ASN A 459 -7.41 22.24 26.23
C ASN A 459 -7.51 20.99 27.15
N PRO A 460 -7.95 21.14 28.41
CA PRO A 460 -8.24 19.99 29.28
C PRO A 460 -9.29 19.04 28.70
N ALA A 461 -8.99 17.74 28.64
CA ALA A 461 -9.95 16.72 28.24
C ALA A 461 -11.23 16.77 29.11
N PRO A 462 -12.45 16.66 28.54
CA PRO A 462 -13.70 16.83 29.30
C PRO A 462 -13.77 15.97 30.57
N GLU A 463 -14.40 16.49 31.64
CA GLU A 463 -14.55 15.76 32.89
C GLU A 463 -15.32 14.44 32.67
N GLY A 464 -14.78 13.33 33.19
CA GLY A 464 -15.34 11.99 32.99
C GLY A 464 -15.04 11.32 31.64
N SER A 465 -14.40 12.00 30.69
CA SER A 465 -13.97 11.37 29.43
C SER A 465 -12.85 10.34 29.63
N LYS A 466 -12.84 9.34 28.75
CA LYS A 466 -11.92 8.20 28.76
C LYS A 466 -11.12 8.17 27.45
N TRP A 467 -10.09 7.34 27.40
CA TRP A 467 -9.43 6.99 26.14
C TRP A 467 -10.14 5.78 25.52
N TYR A 468 -10.29 5.78 24.20
CA TYR A 468 -10.86 4.69 23.42
C TYR A 468 -9.96 4.37 22.23
N PHE A 469 -9.92 3.11 21.83
CA PHE A 469 -9.40 2.70 20.53
C PHE A 469 -10.53 2.21 19.62
N PHE A 470 -10.32 2.31 18.32
CA PHE A 470 -11.17 1.75 17.29
C PHE A 470 -10.49 0.53 16.64
N ASP A 471 -11.30 -0.49 16.35
CA ASP A 471 -10.88 -1.74 15.73
C ASP A 471 -11.99 -2.14 14.73
N GLU A 472 -11.64 -2.35 13.45
CA GLU A 472 -12.66 -2.58 12.41
C GLU A 472 -13.46 -3.87 12.62
N MET A 473 -12.85 -4.89 13.24
CA MET A 473 -13.47 -6.20 13.47
C MET A 473 -14.29 -6.25 14.77
N ASN A 474 -13.91 -5.46 15.78
CA ASN A 474 -14.44 -5.54 17.13
C ASN A 474 -15.16 -4.26 17.62
N GLY A 475 -15.16 -3.20 16.80
CA GLY A 475 -15.75 -1.91 17.14
C GLY A 475 -14.95 -1.10 18.15
N TRP A 476 -15.63 -0.25 18.90
CA TRP A 476 -15.01 0.69 19.83
C TRP A 476 -14.78 0.05 21.21
N LYS A 477 -13.64 0.35 21.83
CA LYS A 477 -13.25 -0.23 23.13
C LYS A 477 -12.62 0.84 24.02
N GLU A 478 -13.03 0.90 25.28
CA GLU A 478 -12.36 1.72 26.30
C GLU A 478 -10.94 1.19 26.53
N TYR A 479 -9.95 2.08 26.54
CA TYR A 479 -8.54 1.73 26.65
C TYR A 479 -8.03 1.87 28.10
N PRO A 480 -7.75 0.77 28.82
CA PRO A 480 -7.51 0.80 30.26
C PRO A 480 -6.08 1.20 30.67
N TYR A 481 -5.17 1.38 29.70
CA TYR A 481 -3.77 1.77 29.94
C TYR A 481 -3.49 3.25 29.66
N ALA A 482 -4.54 4.06 29.51
CA ALA A 482 -4.45 5.52 29.49
C ALA A 482 -4.55 6.12 30.90
N THR A 483 -3.65 7.05 31.24
CA THR A 483 -3.64 7.78 32.51
C THR A 483 -3.72 9.28 32.25
N PHE A 484 -4.83 9.92 32.63
CA PHE A 484 -5.00 11.37 32.57
C PHE A 484 -4.31 12.06 33.77
N SER A 485 -3.65 13.18 33.51
CA SER A 485 -3.20 14.15 34.52
C SER A 485 -4.38 14.72 35.34
N PRO A 486 -4.15 15.24 36.57
CA PRO A 486 -5.21 15.87 37.38
C PRO A 486 -5.85 17.08 36.69
N GLU A 487 -5.04 17.85 35.97
CA GLU A 487 -5.43 19.00 35.14
C GLU A 487 -6.06 18.60 33.79
N ARG A 488 -5.96 17.32 33.41
CA ARG A 488 -6.45 16.69 32.17
C ARG A 488 -5.90 17.28 30.87
N THR A 489 -4.79 18.03 30.92
CA THR A 489 -4.04 18.53 29.76
C THR A 489 -2.99 17.53 29.22
N GLU A 490 -2.68 16.50 30.00
CA GLU A 490 -1.79 15.39 29.62
C GLU A 490 -2.50 14.03 29.73
N VAL A 491 -2.21 13.11 28.80
CA VAL A 491 -2.60 11.69 28.86
C VAL A 491 -1.38 10.81 28.56
N THR A 492 -0.98 9.97 29.50
CA THR A 492 0.06 8.94 29.27
C THR A 492 -0.58 7.66 28.76
N LEU A 493 -0.07 7.09 27.67
CA LEU A 493 -0.48 5.80 27.09
C LEU A 493 0.69 4.81 27.19
N GLN A 494 0.41 3.55 27.53
CA GLN A 494 1.39 2.45 27.49
C GLN A 494 0.92 1.39 26.50
N LEU A 495 1.53 1.36 25.32
CA LEU A 495 1.10 0.57 24.15
C LEU A 495 2.05 -0.62 23.92
N ARG A 496 1.60 -1.71 23.30
CA ARG A 496 2.47 -2.89 23.05
C ARG A 496 2.25 -3.55 21.69
N ASP A 497 3.33 -3.51 20.93
CA ASP A 497 3.67 -4.28 19.74
C ASP A 497 3.28 -5.77 19.89
N GLY A 498 2.35 -6.24 19.07
CA GLY A 498 1.82 -7.61 19.09
C GLY A 498 0.67 -7.89 20.07
N ASP A 499 -0.13 -6.90 20.49
CA ASP A 499 -1.31 -7.14 21.36
C ASP A 499 -2.50 -6.21 21.08
N LEU A 500 -3.50 -6.74 20.35
CA LEU A 500 -4.83 -6.15 20.05
C LEU A 500 -5.65 -5.70 21.29
N ASN A 501 -5.21 -6.03 22.51
CA ASN A 501 -5.85 -5.61 23.77
C ASN A 501 -5.01 -4.57 24.53
N TYR A 502 -3.84 -4.22 24.00
CA TYR A 502 -2.86 -3.30 24.58
C TYR A 502 -2.54 -2.13 23.63
N GLY A 503 -3.39 -1.88 22.63
CA GLY A 503 -3.28 -0.71 21.75
C GLY A 503 -2.25 -0.90 20.64
N ASP A 504 -2.32 -2.05 19.99
CA ASP A 504 -1.66 -2.32 18.72
C ASP A 504 -2.67 -3.02 17.80
N SER A 505 -3.12 -2.35 16.74
CA SER A 505 -4.25 -2.74 15.89
C SER A 505 -3.89 -3.68 14.75
N ASP A 506 -2.62 -3.88 14.42
CA ASP A 506 -2.22 -4.99 13.53
C ASP A 506 -2.05 -6.30 14.33
N GLY A 507 -1.63 -6.23 15.60
CA GLY A 507 -1.49 -7.36 16.50
C GLY A 507 -0.29 -8.25 16.21
N VAL A 508 0.64 -7.80 15.37
CA VAL A 508 1.82 -8.53 14.89
C VAL A 508 3.06 -8.00 15.61
N ALA A 509 3.70 -8.83 16.43
CA ALA A 509 4.96 -8.47 17.08
C ALA A 509 6.09 -8.27 16.04
N ASN A 510 6.27 -7.04 15.55
CA ASN A 510 7.11 -6.67 14.41
C ASN A 510 8.03 -5.47 14.67
N GLY A 511 7.87 -4.76 15.78
CA GLY A 511 8.64 -3.57 16.16
C GLY A 511 7.96 -2.23 15.85
N ILE A 512 6.76 -2.27 15.26
CA ILE A 512 5.84 -1.15 15.06
C ILE A 512 4.65 -1.30 16.02
N ILE A 513 3.94 -0.20 16.25
CA ILE A 513 2.62 -0.18 16.89
C ILE A 513 1.72 0.72 16.06
N LEU A 514 0.52 0.24 15.73
CA LEU A 514 -0.56 1.05 15.15
C LEU A 514 -1.70 1.25 16.15
N ASP A 515 -2.16 2.48 16.39
CA ASP A 515 -3.23 2.75 17.36
C ASP A 515 -4.15 3.91 16.91
N PRO A 516 -5.30 3.62 16.26
CA PRO A 516 -6.32 4.62 15.94
C PRO A 516 -7.21 4.86 17.17
N CYS A 517 -6.85 5.85 17.99
CA CYS A 517 -7.40 6.06 19.32
C CYS A 517 -7.67 7.54 19.65
N GLY A 518 -8.37 7.81 20.76
CA GLY A 518 -8.69 9.19 21.14
C GLY A 518 -9.58 9.33 22.37
N ILE A 519 -9.95 10.57 22.67
CA ILE A 519 -10.76 10.93 23.84
C ILE A 519 -12.24 10.73 23.50
N GLY A 520 -12.93 9.88 24.25
CA GLY A 520 -14.36 9.65 24.12
C GLY A 520 -15.16 10.07 25.35
N VAL A 521 -16.35 10.62 25.12
CA VAL A 521 -17.32 10.99 26.15
C VAL A 521 -18.54 10.07 26.07
N GLU A 522 -18.93 9.46 27.20
CA GLU A 522 -20.19 8.72 27.31
C GLU A 522 -21.37 9.66 27.59
N THR A 523 -22.56 9.36 27.06
CA THR A 523 -23.80 9.99 27.55
C THR A 523 -24.14 9.48 28.94
N ASP A 524 -24.07 10.34 29.95
CA ASP A 524 -24.39 10.01 31.35
C ASP A 524 -25.82 9.45 31.49
N HIS A 525 -25.90 8.12 31.67
CA HIS A 525 -27.14 7.37 31.81
C HIS A 525 -27.68 7.31 33.25
N THR A 526 -27.15 8.09 34.20
CA THR A 526 -27.51 7.98 35.64
C THR A 526 -27.91 9.27 36.36
N ALA A 527 -28.55 10.23 35.66
CA ALA A 527 -29.24 11.36 36.28
C ALA A 527 -30.50 10.94 37.10
N THR A 528 -30.31 10.28 38.23
CA THR A 528 -31.37 9.82 39.14
C THR A 528 -31.98 11.02 39.88
N LEU A 529 -33.04 11.61 39.31
CA LEU A 529 -33.66 12.84 39.81
C LEU A 529 -34.24 12.68 41.23
N GLY A 530 -33.50 13.17 42.22
CA GLY A 530 -34.02 13.44 43.57
C GLY A 530 -35.11 14.50 43.52
N VAL A 531 -36.34 14.13 43.91
CA VAL A 531 -37.52 14.99 43.74
C VAL A 531 -37.52 16.17 44.73
N ALA A 532 -37.36 17.38 44.21
CA ALA A 532 -37.71 18.64 44.89
C ALA A 532 -38.38 19.61 43.89
N ASP A 533 -39.58 20.06 44.23
CA ASP A 533 -40.49 20.91 43.45
C ASP A 533 -39.86 22.26 43.01
N GLY A 534 -40.26 22.82 41.85
CA GLY A 534 -39.60 24.05 41.35
C GLY A 534 -40.02 24.73 40.02
N SER A 535 -40.84 24.12 39.15
CA SER A 535 -41.47 24.77 37.97
C SER A 535 -40.61 25.55 36.94
N LYS A 536 -40.24 24.90 35.81
CA LYS A 536 -40.53 25.34 34.40
C LYS A 536 -39.66 24.61 33.35
N GLY A 537 -40.28 23.78 32.51
CA GLY A 537 -39.70 23.31 31.23
C GLY A 537 -39.81 24.35 30.10
N PRO A 538 -39.30 24.03 28.89
CA PRO A 538 -40.06 23.08 28.07
C PRO A 538 -39.26 21.90 27.47
N CYS A 539 -39.69 20.70 27.85
CA CYS A 539 -40.13 19.63 26.95
C CYS A 539 -39.30 19.33 25.68
N PHE A 540 -38.37 18.39 25.78
CA PHE A 540 -38.13 17.44 24.70
C PHE A 540 -39.32 16.46 24.57
N MET A 541 -39.56 15.90 23.38
CA MET A 541 -40.36 14.69 23.21
C MET A 541 -39.52 13.62 22.53
N SER A 542 -39.24 12.54 23.25
CA SER A 542 -38.96 11.24 22.64
C SER A 542 -40.30 10.59 22.24
N THR A 543 -40.29 9.78 21.18
CA THR A 543 -41.45 8.98 20.77
C THR A 543 -41.06 7.51 20.75
N SER A 544 -41.30 6.82 21.86
CA SER A 544 -41.24 5.37 21.93
C SER A 544 -42.47 4.75 21.27
N ALA A 545 -42.27 3.67 20.52
CA ALA A 545 -43.34 2.80 20.05
C ALA A 545 -42.83 1.35 20.03
N SER A 546 -43.26 0.58 21.02
CA SER A 546 -43.11 -0.88 21.07
C SER A 546 -44.50 -1.51 20.97
N ASP A 547 -44.65 -2.54 20.14
CA ASP A 547 -45.37 -3.76 20.54
C ASP A 547 -45.06 -4.92 19.58
N ASP A 548 -45.28 -6.13 20.05
CA ASP A 548 -44.72 -7.39 19.53
C ASP A 548 -45.73 -8.20 18.68
N ALA A 549 -45.24 -8.86 17.61
CA ALA A 549 -45.94 -9.96 16.92
C ALA A 549 -45.01 -10.71 15.93
N ALA A 550 -44.72 -11.99 16.20
CA ALA A 550 -43.95 -12.84 15.29
C ALA A 550 -44.79 -13.44 14.14
N ALA A 551 -44.23 -13.44 12.91
CA ALA A 551 -44.74 -14.20 11.76
C ALA A 551 -43.59 -14.70 10.85
N ARG A 552 -43.78 -15.83 10.16
CA ARG A 552 -42.77 -16.47 9.30
C ARG A 552 -43.12 -16.30 7.82
N GLY A 553 -42.18 -15.90 6.96
CA GLY A 553 -42.29 -16.19 5.51
C GLY A 553 -41.64 -15.23 4.51
N ALA A 554 -40.59 -15.72 3.84
CA ALA A 554 -40.22 -15.52 2.43
C ALA A 554 -39.95 -14.10 1.84
N LEU A 555 -38.68 -13.95 1.40
CA LEU A 555 -38.24 -13.43 0.09
C LEU A 555 -38.73 -12.05 -0.41
N ALA A 556 -37.85 -11.05 -0.30
CA ALA A 556 -37.53 -10.13 -1.40
C ALA A 556 -36.14 -9.48 -1.20
N GLY A 557 -35.14 -9.88 -2.00
CA GLY A 557 -33.89 -9.12 -2.15
C GLY A 557 -34.02 -8.08 -3.26
N ILE A 558 -33.40 -6.91 -3.13
CA ILE A 558 -33.42 -5.85 -4.16
C ILE A 558 -32.00 -5.58 -4.66
N LEU A 559 -31.63 -6.33 -5.71
CA LEU A 559 -30.55 -5.98 -6.62
C LEU A 559 -31.11 -5.04 -7.70
N PHE A 560 -30.42 -3.94 -8.04
CA PHE A 560 -30.76 -3.13 -9.21
C PHE A 560 -29.58 -2.88 -10.15
N MET A 561 -29.49 -3.73 -11.17
CA MET A 561 -28.68 -3.55 -12.37
C MET A 561 -29.41 -2.60 -13.36
N VAL A 562 -28.67 -1.81 -14.16
CA VAL A 562 -29.26 -0.86 -15.13
C VAL A 562 -28.68 -1.04 -16.54
N ILE A 563 -29.43 -1.69 -17.44
CA ILE A 563 -29.26 -1.77 -18.92
C ILE A 563 -30.38 -2.68 -19.49
N TRP A 564 -30.88 -2.64 -20.74
CA TRP A 564 -30.71 -1.74 -21.89
C TRP A 564 -31.75 -0.56 -21.79
N LEU A 565 -32.62 -0.10 -22.71
CA LEU A 565 -32.91 -0.36 -24.14
C LEU A 565 -33.72 0.77 -24.82
N LEU A 566 -33.15 1.47 -25.82
CA LEU A 566 -33.92 2.14 -26.89
C LEU A 566 -33.03 2.48 -28.12
N LYS A 567 -33.21 1.79 -29.26
CA LYS A 567 -32.60 2.17 -30.55
C LYS A 567 -33.36 1.55 -31.72
N LYS A 568 -33.41 2.28 -32.85
CA LYS A 568 -34.12 1.99 -34.12
C LYS A 568 -35.66 2.06 -34.01
N ARG A 569 -36.39 2.55 -35.02
CA ARG A 569 -36.00 3.30 -36.25
C ARG A 569 -37.24 3.86 -36.93
N GLU A 570 -37.28 5.16 -37.23
CA GLU A 570 -37.85 5.63 -38.49
C GLU A 570 -37.36 7.02 -38.87
N SER A 571 -37.01 7.18 -40.15
CA SER A 571 -36.70 8.46 -40.79
C SER A 571 -36.79 8.22 -42.30
N THR A 572 -37.94 8.56 -42.86
CA THR A 572 -38.19 8.60 -44.31
C THR A 572 -38.08 10.04 -44.79
N LYS A 573 -37.61 10.22 -46.02
CA LYS A 573 -37.40 11.53 -46.66
C LYS A 573 -38.71 12.30 -46.84
N PRO A 574 -38.61 13.61 -47.08
CA PRO A 574 -39.04 14.10 -48.39
C PRO A 574 -37.87 14.63 -49.24
N LEU A 575 -37.99 14.43 -50.56
CA LEU A 575 -37.12 14.92 -51.64
C LEU A 575 -35.64 14.46 -51.52
#